data_AF-A0A1G4BAP8-F1
#
_entry.id   AF-A0A1G4BAP8-F1
#
_cell.length_a   1.000
_cell.length_b   1.000
_cell.length_c   1.000
_cell.angle_alpha   90.00
_cell.angle_beta   90.00
_cell.angle_gamma   90.00
#
_symmetry.space_group_name_H-M   'P 1'
#
loop_
_entity.id
_entity.type
_entity.pdbx_description
1 polymer ?
#
loop_
_entity_poly.entity_id
_entity_poly.type
_entity_poly.pdbx_seq_one_letter_code
_entity_poly.pdbx_strand_id
1 'polypeptide(L)'
;MAEVLGFVASFAALIQLVQYGAKFAEALYQFSEQSGSPTEEIERFALQASTFSFVISTAHCSLDQHCKNYPDSPVLRFISTNGVLYSISYQSDSIKSRLRKAIRRVKNRLGSKNVVFNFLKWWYQKDSIKDLFPEMECIKTSLQLLLATAQFEIAKLEHNDQASKLSLADMKDLEKSILSFSLYIDIFNHHYGVATGYVLSVVIIGSSK
;
A
#
# COMPACT_ATOMS: atom_id res chain seq x y z
N MET A 1 -9.48 -21.60 8.85
CA MET A 1 -8.87 -21.85 7.53
C MET A 1 -9.08 -20.69 6.53
N ALA A 2 -10.24 -20.01 6.51
CA ALA A 2 -10.46 -18.85 5.64
C ALA A 2 -9.53 -17.65 5.91
N GLU A 3 -9.18 -17.41 7.18
CA GLU A 3 -8.28 -16.30 7.56
C GLU A 3 -6.88 -16.47 6.95
N VAL A 4 -6.28 -17.66 7.07
CA VAL A 4 -4.95 -17.97 6.50
C VAL A 4 -4.93 -17.78 4.98
N LEU A 5 -6.01 -18.15 4.28
CA LEU A 5 -6.13 -17.96 2.84
C LEU A 5 -6.25 -16.48 2.44
N GLY A 6 -6.94 -15.67 3.26
CA GLY A 6 -7.05 -14.22 3.06
C GLY A 6 -5.71 -13.51 3.15
N PHE A 7 -4.90 -13.82 4.16
CA PHE A 7 -3.54 -13.27 4.31
C PHE A 7 -2.64 -13.61 3.12
N VAL A 8 -2.62 -14.89 2.71
CA VAL A 8 -1.77 -15.36 1.59
C VAL A 8 -2.15 -14.69 0.28
N ALA A 9 -3.45 -14.54 -0.02
CA ALA A 9 -3.90 -13.86 -1.23
C ALA A 9 -3.53 -12.36 -1.24
N SER A 10 -3.72 -11.67 -0.12
CA SER A 10 -3.34 -10.26 0.02
C SER A 10 -1.83 -10.05 -0.10
N PHE A 11 -1.03 -10.93 0.49
CA PHE A 11 0.44 -10.89 0.35
C PHE A 11 0.89 -11.15 -1.09
N ALA A 12 0.25 -12.08 -1.80
CA ALA A 12 0.53 -12.29 -3.22
C ALA A 12 0.24 -11.05 -4.08
N ALA A 13 -0.80 -10.29 -3.77
CA ALA A 13 -1.09 -9.02 -4.45
C ALA A 13 -0.02 -7.95 -4.17
N LEU A 14 0.47 -7.85 -2.94
CA LEU A 14 1.57 -6.96 -2.57
C LEU A 14 2.87 -7.32 -3.28
N ILE A 15 3.23 -8.61 -3.35
CA ILE A 15 4.42 -9.06 -4.10
C ILE A 15 4.32 -8.66 -5.57
N GLN A 16 3.15 -8.85 -6.19
CA GLN A 16 2.95 -8.40 -7.56
C GLN A 16 3.11 -6.88 -7.67
N LEU A 17 2.54 -6.10 -6.75
CA LEU A 17 2.66 -4.65 -6.74
C LEU A 17 4.12 -4.18 -6.67
N VAL A 18 4.93 -4.81 -5.81
CA VAL A 18 6.39 -4.58 -5.72
C VAL A 18 7.06 -4.81 -7.08
N GLN A 19 6.75 -5.93 -7.74
CA GLN A 19 7.33 -6.23 -9.05
C GLN A 19 6.94 -5.21 -10.12
N TYR A 20 5.69 -4.71 -10.10
CA TYR A 20 5.24 -3.69 -11.06
C TYR A 20 5.85 -2.32 -10.78
N GLY A 21 6.02 -1.94 -9.51
CA GLY A 21 6.72 -0.70 -9.16
C GLY A 21 8.19 -0.73 -9.60
N ALA A 22 8.89 -1.84 -9.38
CA ALA A 22 10.28 -2.03 -9.82
C ALA A 22 10.42 -1.98 -11.35
N LYS A 23 9.56 -2.70 -12.07
CA LYS A 23 9.51 -2.66 -13.55
C LYS A 23 9.17 -1.28 -14.10
N PHE A 24 8.38 -0.51 -13.37
CA PHE A 24 8.05 0.86 -13.75
C PHE A 24 9.24 1.80 -13.56
N ALA A 25 9.95 1.71 -12.43
CA ALA A 25 11.20 2.43 -12.20
C ALA A 25 12.24 2.11 -13.28
N GLU A 26 12.44 0.83 -13.58
CA GLU A 26 13.37 0.37 -14.63
C GLU A 26 13.00 0.96 -16.01
N ALA A 27 11.72 0.96 -16.38
CA ALA A 27 11.27 1.53 -17.64
C ALA A 27 11.52 3.04 -17.73
N LEU A 28 11.38 3.77 -16.62
CA LEU A 28 11.67 5.20 -16.54
C LEU A 28 13.18 5.48 -16.64
N TYR A 29 14.02 4.69 -15.96
CA TYR A 29 15.47 4.82 -16.08
C TYR A 29 15.94 4.59 -17.53
N GLN A 30 15.49 3.51 -18.17
CA GLN A 30 15.82 3.22 -19.57
C GLN A 30 15.34 4.33 -20.52
N PHE A 31 14.18 4.94 -20.22
CA PHE A 31 13.70 6.07 -21.01
C PHE A 31 14.58 7.31 -20.83
N SER A 32 14.99 7.64 -19.60
CA SER A 32 15.90 8.76 -19.28
C SER A 32 17.24 8.63 -20.01
N GLU A 33 17.85 7.44 -19.97
CA GLU A 33 19.12 7.15 -20.64
C GLU A 33 19.03 7.32 -22.16
N GLN A 34 17.91 6.92 -22.77
CA GLN A 34 17.71 6.96 -24.22
C GLN A 34 17.28 8.33 -24.74
N SER A 35 16.76 9.23 -23.89
CA SER A 35 16.32 10.56 -24.32
C SER A 35 17.46 11.54 -24.59
N GLY A 36 18.72 11.19 -24.28
CA GLY A 36 19.90 12.02 -24.59
C GLY A 36 20.01 13.34 -23.81
N SER A 37 19.00 13.65 -23.00
CA SER A 37 19.03 14.64 -21.93
C SER A 37 18.35 13.98 -20.72
N PRO A 38 19.07 13.71 -19.63
CA PRO A 38 18.46 13.22 -18.40
C PRO A 38 17.58 14.34 -17.86
N THR A 39 16.28 14.22 -18.07
CA THR A 39 15.34 15.08 -17.35
C THR A 39 15.32 14.58 -15.92
N GLU A 40 15.93 15.34 -15.01
CA GLU A 40 15.94 15.16 -13.55
C GLU A 40 14.55 14.74 -12.99
N GLU A 41 13.48 15.21 -13.63
CA GLU A 41 12.10 14.82 -13.34
C GLU A 41 11.81 13.32 -13.55
N ILE A 42 12.28 12.71 -14.63
CA ILE A 42 12.07 11.28 -14.94
C ILE A 42 12.82 10.41 -13.95
N GLU A 43 14.05 10.79 -13.63
CA GLU A 43 14.86 10.10 -12.62
C GLU A 43 14.22 10.19 -11.24
N ARG A 44 13.68 11.36 -10.88
CA ARG A 44 12.91 11.52 -9.63
C ARG A 44 11.69 10.60 -9.58
N PHE A 45 10.95 10.47 -10.68
CA PHE A 45 9.81 9.56 -10.76
C PHE A 45 10.23 8.09 -10.70
N ALA A 46 11.35 7.72 -11.32
CA ALA A 46 11.92 6.39 -11.23
C ALA A 46 12.33 6.07 -9.78
N LEU A 47 13.01 7.01 -9.11
CA LEU A 47 13.42 6.90 -7.72
C LEU A 47 12.22 6.75 -6.78
N GLN A 48 11.15 7.52 -6.99
CA GLN A 48 9.94 7.42 -6.18
C GLN A 48 9.26 6.05 -6.35
N ALA A 49 9.18 5.53 -7.58
CA ALA A 49 8.64 4.19 -7.84
C ALA A 49 9.50 3.06 -7.26
N SER A 50 10.82 3.21 -7.30
CA SER A 50 11.78 2.29 -6.69
C SER A 50 11.64 2.28 -5.17
N THR A 51 11.62 3.46 -4.55
CA THR A 51 11.45 3.65 -3.10
C THR A 51 10.14 3.05 -2.62
N PHE A 52 9.04 3.30 -3.35
CA PHE A 52 7.77 2.66 -3.07
C PHE A 52 7.90 1.14 -3.05
N SER A 53 8.46 0.54 -4.11
CA SER A 53 8.61 -0.93 -4.22
C SER A 53 9.42 -1.51 -3.06
N PHE A 54 10.49 -0.84 -2.67
CA PHE A 54 11.33 -1.22 -1.54
C PHE A 54 10.58 -1.17 -0.20
N VAL A 55 9.84 -0.08 0.07
CA VAL A 55 9.08 0.08 1.31
C VAL A 55 7.96 -0.97 1.41
N ILE A 56 7.22 -1.20 0.32
CA ILE A 56 6.16 -2.23 0.30
C ILE A 56 6.75 -3.62 0.53
N SER A 57 7.88 -3.94 -0.11
CA SER A 57 8.56 -5.22 0.10
C SER A 57 9.00 -5.42 1.55
N THR A 58 9.54 -4.37 2.17
CA THR A 58 9.96 -4.40 3.57
C THR A 58 8.77 -4.60 4.49
N ALA A 59 7.70 -3.83 4.30
CA ALA A 59 6.48 -3.95 5.10
C ALA A 59 5.84 -5.33 4.95
N HIS A 60 5.80 -5.88 3.73
CA HIS A 60 5.33 -7.24 3.46
C HIS A 60 6.13 -8.28 4.27
N CYS A 61 7.47 -8.27 4.17
CA CYS A 61 8.31 -9.24 4.88
C CYS A 61 8.12 -9.15 6.40
N SER A 62 8.08 -7.93 6.95
CA SER A 62 7.88 -7.73 8.39
C SER A 62 6.50 -8.17 8.87
N LEU A 63 5.44 -7.90 8.11
CA LEU A 63 4.08 -8.35 8.45
C LEU A 63 3.94 -9.87 8.32
N ASP A 64 4.52 -10.48 7.29
CA ASP A 64 4.55 -11.95 7.13
C ASP A 64 5.29 -12.62 8.30
N GLN A 65 6.40 -12.03 8.74
CA GLN A 65 7.12 -12.50 9.93
C GLN A 65 6.28 -12.31 11.21
N HIS A 66 5.59 -11.18 11.38
CA HIS A 66 4.66 -10.96 12.51
C HIS A 66 3.56 -12.01 12.55
N CYS A 67 2.94 -12.31 11.39
CA CYS A 67 1.93 -13.36 11.26
C CYS A 67 2.41 -14.74 11.70
N LYS A 68 3.67 -15.08 11.38
CA LYS A 68 4.26 -16.38 11.75
C LYS A 68 4.63 -16.44 13.24
N ASN A 69 5.14 -15.35 13.79
CA ASN A 69 5.65 -15.31 15.16
C ASN A 69 4.54 -15.11 16.20
N TYR A 70 3.47 -14.38 15.85
CA TYR A 70 2.40 -14.00 16.77
C TYR A 70 1.02 -14.33 16.17
N PRO A 71 0.70 -15.61 15.88
CA PRO A 71 -0.53 -15.99 15.19
C PRO A 71 -1.81 -15.58 15.94
N ASP A 72 -1.75 -15.49 17.27
CA ASP A 72 -2.89 -15.09 18.12
C ASP A 72 -2.95 -13.58 18.43
N SER A 73 -2.16 -12.77 17.72
CA SER A 73 -2.11 -11.31 17.86
C SER A 73 -3.51 -10.69 17.75
N PRO A 74 -3.95 -9.92 18.78
CA PRO A 74 -5.13 -9.07 18.68
C PRO A 74 -5.13 -8.14 17.45
N VAL A 75 -3.97 -7.62 17.06
CA VAL A 75 -3.83 -6.80 15.85
C VAL A 75 -4.11 -7.61 14.59
N LEU A 76 -3.59 -8.83 14.47
CA LEU A 76 -3.88 -9.71 13.33
C LEU A 76 -5.35 -10.09 13.27
N ARG A 77 -5.97 -10.37 14.42
CA ARG A 77 -7.41 -10.63 14.49
C ARG A 77 -8.22 -9.42 14.03
N PHE A 78 -7.82 -8.21 14.44
CA PHE A 78 -8.45 -6.98 13.97
C PHE A 78 -8.30 -6.80 12.45
N ILE A 79 -7.09 -6.98 11.92
CA ILE A 79 -6.79 -6.87 10.48
C ILE A 79 -7.64 -7.85 9.68
N SER A 80 -7.75 -9.10 10.15
CA SER A 80 -8.55 -10.16 9.55
C SER A 80 -10.05 -9.82 9.58
N THR A 81 -10.57 -9.49 10.77
CA THR A 81 -12.01 -9.23 10.99
C THR A 81 -12.52 -8.04 10.19
N ASN A 82 -11.70 -7.00 10.05
CA ASN A 82 -12.08 -5.77 9.34
C ASN A 82 -11.68 -5.78 7.85
N GLY A 83 -11.14 -6.90 7.34
CA GLY A 83 -10.77 -7.01 5.93
C GLY A 83 -9.73 -6.00 5.47
N VAL A 84 -8.86 -5.51 6.36
CA VAL A 84 -7.93 -4.40 6.06
C VAL A 84 -6.98 -4.80 4.94
N LEU A 85 -6.41 -6.00 5.00
CA LEU A 85 -5.53 -6.52 3.95
C LEU A 85 -6.26 -6.84 2.65
N TYR A 86 -7.56 -7.12 2.70
CA TYR A 86 -8.38 -7.29 1.51
C TYR A 86 -8.57 -5.94 0.79
N SER A 87 -8.88 -4.88 1.54
CA SER A 87 -8.98 -3.51 0.99
C SER A 87 -7.66 -3.07 0.35
N ILE A 88 -6.53 -3.30 1.05
CA ILE A 88 -5.20 -3.01 0.52
C ILE A 88 -4.91 -3.84 -0.74
N SER A 89 -5.27 -5.12 -0.77
CA SER A 89 -5.11 -5.99 -1.94
C SER A 89 -5.91 -5.47 -3.14
N TYR A 90 -7.16 -5.06 -2.92
CA TYR A 90 -8.02 -4.51 -3.96
C TYR A 90 -7.44 -3.22 -4.55
N GLN A 91 -7.00 -2.28 -3.70
CA GLN A 91 -6.33 -1.06 -4.14
C GLN A 91 -5.02 -1.37 -4.88
N SER A 92 -4.26 -2.37 -4.41
CA SER A 92 -3.03 -2.83 -5.05
C SER A 92 -3.26 -3.31 -6.48
N ASP A 93 -4.36 -4.02 -6.74
CA ASP A 93 -4.71 -4.49 -8.07
C ASP A 93 -5.05 -3.35 -9.03
N SER A 94 -5.73 -2.30 -8.54
CA SER A 94 -5.99 -1.08 -9.31
C SER A 94 -4.68 -0.39 -9.72
N ILE A 95 -3.79 -0.14 -8.76
CA ILE A 95 -2.48 0.49 -9.02
C ILE A 95 -1.64 -0.38 -9.96
N LYS A 96 -1.62 -1.70 -9.77
CA LYS A 96 -0.96 -2.66 -10.66
C LYS A 96 -1.42 -2.51 -12.11
N SER A 97 -2.72 -2.36 -12.34
CA SER A 97 -3.28 -2.15 -13.68
C SER A 97 -2.80 -0.83 -14.29
N ARG A 98 -2.79 0.25 -13.51
CA ARG A 98 -2.33 1.58 -13.96
C ARG A 98 -0.82 1.58 -14.22
N LEU A 99 -0.01 0.99 -13.34
CA LEU A 99 1.44 0.80 -13.54
C LEU A 99 1.73 -0.02 -14.79
N ARG A 100 1.02 -1.12 -15.02
CA ARG A 100 1.16 -1.93 -16.25
C ARG A 100 0.89 -1.09 -17.51
N LYS A 101 -0.15 -0.26 -17.50
CA LYS A 101 -0.45 0.66 -18.61
C LYS A 101 0.66 1.71 -18.78
N ALA A 102 1.16 2.27 -17.69
CA ALA A 102 2.26 3.25 -17.71
C ALA A 102 3.54 2.62 -18.27
N ILE A 103 3.94 1.43 -17.80
CA ILE A 103 5.09 0.67 -18.33
C ILE A 103 4.96 0.48 -19.83
N ARG A 104 3.81 0.00 -20.32
CA ARG A 104 3.60 -0.19 -21.76
C ARG A 104 3.73 1.11 -22.54
N ARG A 105 3.20 2.23 -22.01
CA ARG A 105 3.31 3.54 -22.67
C ARG A 105 4.75 4.03 -22.75
N VAL A 106 5.53 3.85 -21.68
CA VAL A 106 6.95 4.21 -21.63
C VAL A 106 7.74 3.31 -22.60
N LYS A 107 7.57 1.98 -22.53
CA LYS A 107 8.26 1.02 -23.39
C LYS A 107 7.93 1.14 -24.88
N ASN A 108 6.67 1.37 -25.25
CA ASN A 108 6.29 1.57 -26.65
C ASN A 108 6.92 2.82 -27.29
N ARG A 109 7.54 3.67 -26.48
CA ARG A 109 8.14 4.93 -26.91
C ARG A 109 9.68 4.91 -26.80
N LEU A 110 10.25 3.88 -26.16
CA LEU A 110 11.66 3.52 -26.31
C LEU A 110 11.96 3.19 -27.78
N GLY A 111 13.09 3.67 -28.30
CA GLY A 111 13.55 3.36 -29.67
C GLY A 111 13.24 4.41 -30.75
N SER A 112 12.51 5.48 -30.43
CA SER A 112 12.41 6.63 -31.33
C SER A 112 13.71 7.44 -31.28
N LYS A 113 14.45 7.48 -32.40
CA LYS A 113 15.74 8.21 -32.52
C LYS A 113 15.61 9.74 -32.41
N ASN A 114 14.39 10.28 -32.33
CA ASN A 114 14.13 11.71 -32.35
C ASN A 114 13.84 12.25 -30.93
N VAL A 115 14.84 12.91 -30.34
CA VAL A 115 14.83 13.43 -28.97
C VAL A 115 13.68 14.40 -28.71
N VAL A 116 13.42 15.34 -29.63
CA VAL A 116 12.35 16.34 -29.50
C VAL A 116 10.97 15.68 -29.44
N PHE A 117 10.78 14.63 -30.24
CA PHE A 117 9.53 13.89 -30.26
C PHE A 117 9.35 13.07 -28.97
N ASN A 118 10.43 12.55 -28.39
CA ASN A 118 10.40 11.85 -27.10
C ASN A 118 10.06 12.81 -25.95
N PHE A 119 10.59 14.04 -25.97
CA PHE A 119 10.26 15.07 -24.97
C PHE A 119 8.79 15.47 -25.01
N LEU A 120 8.23 15.76 -26.19
CA LEU A 120 6.80 16.06 -26.35
C LEU A 120 5.94 14.88 -25.87
N LYS A 121 6.33 13.65 -26.24
CA LYS A 121 5.65 12.43 -25.79
C LYS A 121 5.66 12.24 -24.28
N TRP A 122 6.77 12.60 -23.62
CA TRP A 122 6.87 12.61 -22.16
C TRP A 122 5.94 13.66 -21.55
N TRP A 123 5.99 14.88 -22.06
CA TRP A 123 5.18 16.00 -21.59
C TRP A 123 3.67 15.68 -21.56
N TYR A 124 3.16 15.02 -22.60
CA TYR A 124 1.75 14.60 -22.66
C TYR A 124 1.36 13.50 -21.65
N GLN A 125 2.32 12.75 -21.11
CA GLN A 125 2.06 11.62 -20.21
C GLN A 125 2.43 11.88 -18.76
N LYS A 126 3.25 12.91 -18.51
CA LYS A 126 3.77 13.21 -17.17
C LYS A 126 2.66 13.32 -16.13
N ASP A 127 1.52 13.92 -16.48
CA ASP A 127 0.41 14.13 -15.54
C ASP A 127 -0.24 12.79 -15.17
N SER A 128 -0.48 11.93 -16.17
CA SER A 128 -0.98 10.57 -15.93
C SER A 128 -0.02 9.70 -15.11
N ILE A 129 1.28 9.96 -15.17
CA ILE A 129 2.30 9.30 -14.34
C ILE A 129 2.29 9.89 -12.94
N LYS A 130 2.21 11.22 -12.83
CA LYS A 130 2.17 11.94 -11.57
C LYS A 130 0.98 11.51 -10.72
N ASP A 131 -0.17 11.25 -11.36
CA ASP A 131 -1.40 10.77 -10.71
C ASP A 131 -1.31 9.34 -10.17
N LEU A 132 -0.24 8.59 -10.43
CA LEU A 132 0.02 7.29 -9.79
C LEU A 132 0.60 7.44 -8.39
N PHE A 133 1.39 8.50 -8.15
CA PHE A 133 2.13 8.63 -6.90
C PHE A 133 1.25 8.82 -5.66
N PRO A 134 0.16 9.61 -5.69
CA PRO A 134 -0.73 9.71 -4.53
C PRO A 134 -1.33 8.36 -4.12
N GLU A 135 -1.71 7.52 -5.10
CA GLU A 135 -2.25 6.18 -4.83
C GLU A 135 -1.18 5.24 -4.27
N MET A 136 0.05 5.29 -4.82
CA MET A 136 1.19 4.55 -4.28
C MET A 136 1.51 4.97 -2.84
N GLU A 137 1.50 6.27 -2.55
CA GLU A 137 1.73 6.80 -1.20
C GLU A 137 0.63 6.37 -0.22
N CYS A 138 -0.62 6.25 -0.65
CA CYS A 138 -1.72 5.76 0.17
C CYS A 138 -1.47 4.32 0.64
N ILE A 139 -1.13 3.40 -0.27
CA ILE A 139 -0.82 2.01 0.09
C ILE A 139 0.43 1.94 0.97
N LYS A 140 1.46 2.71 0.64
CA LYS A 140 2.70 2.79 1.42
C LYS A 140 2.40 3.16 2.88
N THR A 141 1.66 4.24 3.08
CA THR A 141 1.29 4.75 4.40
C THR A 141 0.41 3.75 5.15
N SER A 142 -0.54 3.12 4.47
CA SER A 142 -1.41 2.10 5.07
C SER A 142 -0.62 0.90 5.60
N LEU A 143 0.32 0.38 4.82
CA LEU A 143 1.17 -0.73 5.26
C LEU A 143 2.16 -0.33 6.35
N GLN A 144 2.71 0.88 6.28
CA GLN A 144 3.59 1.40 7.34
C GLN A 144 2.84 1.55 8.66
N LEU A 145 1.57 1.99 8.63
CA LEU A 145 0.75 2.06 9.83
C LEU A 145 0.46 0.67 10.40
N LEU A 146 0.13 -0.31 9.55
CA LEU A 146 -0.06 -1.70 9.99
C LEU A 146 1.22 -2.25 10.64
N LEU A 147 2.37 -1.98 10.03
CA LEU A 147 3.66 -2.38 10.58
C LEU A 147 3.94 -1.71 11.93
N ALA A 148 3.71 -0.40 12.04
CA ALA A 148 3.88 0.34 13.29
C ALA A 148 2.94 -0.19 14.39
N THR A 149 1.71 -0.53 14.03
CA THR A 149 0.73 -1.12 14.95
C THR A 149 1.18 -2.49 15.45
N ALA A 150 1.68 -3.34 14.55
CA ALA A 150 2.24 -4.65 14.90
C ALA A 150 3.48 -4.51 15.80
N GLN A 151 4.39 -3.59 15.49
CA GLN A 151 5.58 -3.31 16.33
C GLN A 151 5.21 -2.79 17.71
N PHE A 152 4.20 -1.91 17.80
CA PHE A 152 3.69 -1.42 19.07
C PHE A 152 3.09 -2.54 19.93
N GLU A 153 2.38 -3.48 19.30
CA GLU A 153 1.88 -4.67 19.98
C GLU A 153 3.02 -5.55 20.50
N ILE A 154 4.07 -5.80 19.71
CA ILE A 154 5.25 -6.56 20.17
C ILE A 154 5.87 -5.88 21.40
N ALA A 155 6.16 -4.58 21.29
CA ALA A 155 6.75 -3.82 22.39
C ALA A 155 5.88 -3.90 23.66
N LYS A 156 4.55 -3.88 23.52
CA LYS A 156 3.62 -4.05 24.63
C LYS A 156 3.62 -5.46 25.20
N LEU A 157 3.68 -6.50 24.37
CA LEU A 157 3.73 -7.89 24.82
C LEU A 157 5.04 -8.18 25.56
N GLU A 158 6.17 -7.72 25.03
CA GLU A 158 7.49 -7.84 25.65
C GLU A 158 7.57 -7.06 26.98
N HIS A 159 6.89 -5.90 27.06
CA HIS A 159 6.83 -5.10 28.29
C HIS A 159 5.80 -5.62 29.30
N ASN A 160 4.71 -6.28 28.87
CA ASN A 160 3.71 -6.89 29.74
C ASN A 160 4.22 -8.15 30.45
N ASP A 161 5.19 -8.87 29.88
CA ASP A 161 5.93 -9.92 30.59
C ASP A 161 6.74 -9.36 31.78
N GLN A 162 6.98 -8.05 31.83
CA GLN A 162 7.64 -7.36 32.95
C GLN A 162 6.72 -6.46 33.79
N ALA A 163 5.52 -6.09 33.32
CA ALA A 163 4.65 -5.15 34.01
C ALA A 163 3.18 -5.56 33.91
N SER A 164 2.76 -6.49 34.77
CA SER A 164 1.37 -6.67 35.16
C SER A 164 0.79 -5.35 35.72
N LYS A 165 0.29 -4.45 34.87
CA LYS A 165 -0.63 -3.31 35.12
C LYS A 165 -0.47 -2.25 33.99
N LEU A 166 -1.33 -2.24 32.98
CA LEU A 166 -1.65 -0.99 32.27
C LEU A 166 -3.13 -0.99 31.81
N SER A 167 -3.74 0.18 31.85
CA SER A 167 -5.15 0.44 32.10
C SER A 167 -6.06 0.26 30.86
N LEU A 168 -7.35 0.00 31.10
CA LEU A 168 -8.46 0.04 30.14
C LEU A 168 -8.47 1.30 29.25
N ALA A 169 -7.84 2.39 29.71
CA ALA A 169 -7.65 3.62 28.96
C ALA A 169 -6.83 3.44 27.67
N ASP A 170 -5.77 2.63 27.71
CA ASP A 170 -4.86 2.45 26.57
C ASP A 170 -5.47 1.59 25.45
N MET A 171 -6.42 0.71 25.80
CA MET A 171 -7.22 -0.02 24.80
C MET A 171 -8.20 0.91 24.07
N LYS A 172 -8.80 1.86 24.78
CA LYS A 172 -9.77 2.81 24.18
C LYS A 172 -9.11 3.77 23.21
N ASP A 173 -7.87 4.21 23.49
CA ASP A 173 -7.15 5.10 22.59
C ASP A 173 -6.67 4.37 21.31
N LEU A 174 -6.28 3.10 21.43
CA LEU A 174 -5.96 2.28 20.27
C LEU A 174 -7.20 2.04 19.40
N GLU A 175 -8.33 1.67 20.02
CA GLU A 175 -9.61 1.48 19.33
C GLU A 175 -10.05 2.77 18.60
N LYS A 176 -9.87 3.93 19.24
CA LYS A 176 -10.21 5.23 18.64
C LYS A 176 -9.30 5.61 17.47
N SER A 177 -8.01 5.34 17.57
CA SER A 177 -7.05 5.59 16.48
C SER A 177 -7.31 4.69 15.28
N ILE A 178 -7.69 3.44 15.54
CA ILE A 178 -8.05 2.45 14.53
C ILE A 178 -9.41 2.76 13.87
N LEU A 179 -10.42 3.19 14.63
CA LEU A 179 -11.72 3.61 14.08
C LEU A 179 -11.59 4.87 13.20
N SER A 180 -10.74 5.81 13.60
CA SER A 180 -10.34 6.96 12.77
C SER A 180 -9.77 6.51 11.41
N PHE A 181 -8.93 5.47 11.43
CA PHE A 181 -8.33 4.92 10.22
C PHE A 181 -9.36 4.23 9.30
N SER A 182 -10.29 3.46 9.86
CA SER A 182 -11.40 2.86 9.09
C SER A 182 -12.23 3.93 8.39
N LEU A 183 -12.56 5.01 9.11
CA LEU A 183 -13.32 6.14 8.55
C LEU A 183 -12.56 6.85 7.42
N TYR A 184 -11.23 6.99 7.57
CA TYR A 184 -10.38 7.58 6.53
C TYR A 184 -10.36 6.75 5.25
N ILE A 185 -10.26 5.42 5.36
CA ILE A 185 -10.33 4.51 4.21
C ILE A 185 -11.71 4.56 3.54
N ASP A 186 -12.79 4.63 4.32
CA ASP A 186 -14.16 4.73 3.77
C ASP A 186 -14.40 6.06 3.03
N ILE A 187 -13.95 7.18 3.59
CA ILE A 187 -14.04 8.50 2.94
C ILE A 187 -13.23 8.52 1.63
N PHE A 188 -12.04 7.92 1.64
CA PHE A 188 -11.19 7.85 0.45
C PHE A 188 -11.82 6.96 -0.64
N ASN A 189 -12.35 5.78 -0.29
CA ASN A 189 -13.05 4.91 -1.23
C ASN A 189 -14.27 5.61 -1.86
N HIS A 190 -14.99 6.42 -1.08
CA HIS A 190 -16.11 7.23 -1.58
C HIS A 190 -15.66 8.33 -2.55
N HIS A 191 -14.55 9.01 -2.26
CA HIS A 191 -14.04 10.13 -3.08
C HIS A 191 -13.45 9.67 -4.44
N TYR A 192 -12.96 8.44 -4.54
CA TYR A 192 -12.38 7.89 -5.78
C TYR A 192 -13.31 6.92 -6.53
N GLY A 193 -14.60 6.85 -6.15
CA GLY A 193 -15.61 6.09 -6.89
C GLY A 193 -15.42 4.57 -6.82
N VAL A 194 -14.76 4.06 -5.79
CA VAL A 194 -14.60 2.63 -5.55
C VAL A 194 -15.80 2.16 -4.73
N ALA A 195 -16.81 1.60 -5.40
CA ALA A 195 -17.98 1.05 -4.75
C ALA A 195 -17.65 -0.25 -4.00
N THR A 196 -17.21 -0.15 -2.75
CA THR A 196 -17.32 -1.25 -1.79
C THR A 196 -18.69 -1.18 -1.13
N GLY A 197 -19.61 -2.01 -1.60
CA GLY A 197 -20.90 -2.20 -0.94
C GLY A 197 -20.71 -2.72 0.49
N TYR A 198 -21.36 -2.04 1.43
CA TYR A 198 -21.79 -2.52 2.75
C TYR A 198 -20.77 -3.29 3.60
N VAL A 199 -20.09 -2.61 4.53
CA VAL A 199 -19.55 -3.28 5.73
C VAL A 199 -19.89 -2.57 7.05
N LEU A 200 -20.31 -1.30 7.06
CA LEU A 200 -20.51 -0.57 8.32
C LEU A 200 -21.95 -0.42 8.85
N SER A 201 -22.86 -1.35 8.52
CA SER A 201 -24.22 -1.33 9.12
C SER A 201 -24.40 -2.26 10.32
N VAL A 202 -23.42 -3.07 10.71
CA VAL A 202 -23.63 -4.12 11.73
C VAL A 202 -23.09 -3.76 13.13
N VAL A 203 -22.20 -2.78 13.28
CA VAL A 203 -21.55 -2.53 14.58
C VAL A 203 -22.33 -1.57 15.50
N ILE A 204 -23.34 -0.86 15.02
CA ILE A 204 -24.14 0.06 15.87
C ILE A 204 -25.31 -0.64 16.60
N ILE A 205 -25.66 -1.89 16.25
CA ILE A 205 -26.75 -2.63 16.91
C ILE A 205 -26.19 -3.83 17.66
N GLY A 206 -25.44 -3.57 18.74
CA GLY A 206 -24.90 -4.63 19.60
C GLY A 206 -24.60 -4.23 21.04
N SER A 207 -24.61 -2.94 21.37
CA SER A 207 -24.47 -2.42 22.74
C SER A 207 -25.77 -1.79 23.22
N SER A 208 -26.83 -2.58 23.30
CA SER A 208 -27.97 -2.27 24.18
C SER A 208 -28.70 -3.55 24.55
N LYS A 209 -28.12 -4.29 25.51
CA LYS A 209 -28.79 -4.84 26.70
C LYS A 209 -27.79 -5.65 27.53
#